data_AF-A0A2T2TVR4-F1
#
_entry.id   AF-A0A2T2TVR4-F1
#
_cell.length_a   1.000
_cell.length_b   1.000
_cell.length_c   1.000
_cell.angle_alpha   90.00
_cell.angle_beta   90.00
_cell.angle_gamma   90.00
#
_symmetry.space_group_name_H-M   'P 1'
#
loop_
_entity.id
_entity.type
_entity.pdbx_description
1 polymer ?
#
loop_
_entity_poly.entity_id
_entity_poly.type
_entity_poly.pdbx_seq_one_letter_code
_entity_poly.pdbx_strand_id
1 'polypeptide(L)'
;MVLFEPAVTVASMGPSEEQVVVERVAVTPLSVGRRSPTSLIFFPFAPTSMYECCPYEVIEIESSEALRRHLDREGSLRNVVVQGIDLAGSDVEAALTTVPAEDACFLGCQLSDAAEQHVRETGGTIFPDFVGVPFRPYRASLYSPDELMEGYERGQPDTRNQTVDARIYRYFKDRKRDGRDVPIMDALAFRIHDHAIDNALRDLLSPDDGPDRQVVGIMGGHQLARDTDLYRRVARVARRLTRAGLFVATGGGPGAMEAANLGAALAPHAPAALNDAVDTLAAAPHYTDDAYLDRALDVCERYPDRAESLAVPTWFYGHEPSNLFSTHVAKYFANSIREDGLLAIATYGVVYAPGSAGTIQEVFMDAAQNHYETFGPASPMVFLDRTYWTETKPVYPLMETLATDTPFEDCLTATDDVEATVSFIEDHAATREA
;
A
#
# COMPACT_ATOMS: atom_id res chain seq x y z
N MET A 1 -51.40 -38.92 -5.56
CA MET A 1 -51.76 -40.00 -6.50
C MET A 1 -51.47 -39.45 -7.88
N VAL A 2 -50.45 -39.81 -8.67
CA VAL A 2 -49.40 -40.84 -8.73
C VAL A 2 -48.35 -40.18 -9.67
N LEU A 3 -47.15 -39.80 -9.24
CA LEU A 3 -45.88 -40.55 -9.16
C LEU A 3 -45.34 -41.19 -10.47
N PHE A 4 -44.06 -40.87 -10.76
CA PHE A 4 -43.02 -41.59 -11.52
C PHE A 4 -42.78 -41.34 -13.03
N GLU A 5 -41.59 -40.79 -13.33
CA GLU A 5 -40.68 -41.07 -14.48
C GLU A 5 -40.42 -42.60 -14.67
N PRO A 6 -39.83 -43.15 -15.77
CA PRO A 6 -38.83 -42.56 -16.70
C PRO A 6 -38.91 -42.99 -18.20
N ALA A 7 -38.01 -42.43 -19.04
CA ALA A 7 -37.13 -43.13 -20.02
C ALA A 7 -36.82 -42.34 -21.32
N VAL A 8 -35.62 -41.76 -21.34
CA VAL A 8 -34.57 -41.75 -22.39
C VAL A 8 -34.97 -42.05 -23.85
N THR A 9 -34.63 -41.13 -24.75
CA THR A 9 -33.99 -41.48 -26.04
C THR A 9 -32.82 -40.55 -26.31
N VAL A 10 -31.65 -41.14 -26.53
CA VAL A 10 -30.40 -40.49 -26.90
C VAL A 10 -30.41 -40.18 -28.40
N ALA A 11 -30.02 -38.96 -28.77
CA ALA A 11 -29.42 -38.69 -30.09
C ALA A 11 -28.40 -37.56 -29.96
N SER A 12 -27.14 -37.90 -30.22
CA SER A 12 -25.95 -37.05 -30.21
C SER A 12 -25.94 -36.06 -31.36
N MET A 13 -25.67 -34.77 -31.11
CA MET A 13 -24.95 -33.88 -32.04
C MET A 13 -24.14 -32.85 -31.24
N GLY A 14 -22.87 -32.68 -31.65
CA GLY A 14 -21.82 -31.96 -30.92
C GLY A 14 -21.88 -30.43 -30.99
N PRO A 15 -20.92 -29.74 -30.34
CA PRO A 15 -20.97 -28.30 -30.10
C PRO A 15 -20.41 -27.49 -31.28
N SER A 16 -21.07 -26.35 -31.55
CA SER A 16 -20.63 -25.29 -32.45
C SER A 16 -19.66 -24.34 -31.73
N GLU A 17 -18.43 -24.24 -32.23
CA GLU A 17 -17.41 -23.26 -31.81
C GLU A 17 -17.68 -21.88 -32.45
N GLU A 18 -17.76 -20.83 -31.62
CA GLU A 18 -17.64 -19.43 -32.05
C GLU A 18 -16.16 -19.01 -32.11
N GLN A 19 -15.85 -18.21 -33.13
CA GLN A 19 -14.52 -17.93 -33.67
C GLN A 19 -13.67 -17.00 -32.78
N VAL A 20 -12.45 -17.43 -32.46
CA VAL A 20 -11.34 -16.57 -32.01
C VAL A 20 -10.58 -16.09 -33.25
N VAL A 21 -10.53 -14.78 -33.47
CA VAL A 21 -9.69 -14.17 -34.50
C VAL A 21 -8.25 -14.07 -33.97
N VAL A 22 -7.37 -14.96 -34.43
CA VAL A 22 -5.92 -14.87 -34.22
C VAL A 22 -5.30 -14.29 -35.49
N GLU A 23 -4.82 -13.05 -35.44
CA GLU A 23 -4.04 -12.45 -36.52
C GLU A 23 -2.62 -13.05 -36.50
N ARG A 24 -2.37 -14.04 -37.36
CA ARG A 24 -1.03 -14.54 -37.66
C ARG A 24 -0.43 -13.71 -38.79
N VAL A 25 0.57 -12.88 -38.49
CA VAL A 25 1.43 -12.29 -39.51
C VAL A 25 2.35 -13.39 -40.06
N ALA A 26 2.11 -13.78 -41.31
CA ALA A 26 2.94 -14.74 -42.02
C ALA A 26 4.21 -14.05 -42.57
N VAL A 27 5.39 -14.49 -42.13
CA VAL A 27 6.66 -14.13 -42.76
C VAL A 27 6.99 -15.18 -43.82
N THR A 28 6.99 -14.77 -45.08
CA THR A 28 7.36 -15.60 -46.24
C THR A 28 8.87 -15.85 -46.26
N PRO A 29 9.37 -17.09 -46.42
CA PRO A 29 10.80 -17.32 -46.53
C PRO A 29 11.29 -16.97 -47.95
N LEU A 30 12.21 -16.01 -48.03
CA LEU A 30 12.98 -15.70 -49.24
C LEU A 30 14.04 -16.79 -49.50
N SER A 31 14.19 -17.15 -50.76
CA SER A 31 15.06 -18.20 -51.27
C SER A 31 16.55 -17.87 -51.11
N VAL A 32 17.32 -18.83 -50.58
CA VAL A 32 18.78 -18.72 -50.42
C VAL A 32 19.48 -19.18 -51.71
N GLY A 33 20.11 -18.23 -52.41
CA GLY A 33 21.06 -18.48 -53.49
C GLY A 33 22.46 -18.77 -52.95
N ARG A 34 23.10 -19.84 -53.42
CA ARG A 34 24.47 -20.26 -53.10
C ARG A 34 25.53 -19.21 -53.49
N ARG A 35 26.42 -18.83 -52.57
CA ARG A 35 27.83 -18.44 -52.84
C ARG A 35 28.76 -18.88 -51.69
N SER A 36 30.02 -19.15 -52.04
CA SER A 36 31.11 -19.82 -51.32
C SER A 36 31.77 -18.98 -50.19
N PRO A 37 32.66 -19.56 -49.36
CA PRO A 37 32.96 -19.04 -48.03
C PRO A 37 34.15 -18.07 -48.00
N THR A 38 34.04 -17.03 -47.18
CA THR A 38 35.18 -16.21 -46.75
C THR A 38 34.99 -15.82 -45.28
N SER A 39 35.86 -16.38 -44.43
CA SER A 39 36.36 -15.82 -43.16
C SER A 39 35.35 -15.10 -42.24
N LEU A 40 34.76 -15.87 -41.31
CA LEU A 40 34.11 -15.36 -40.11
C LEU A 40 35.18 -14.92 -39.10
N ILE A 41 35.28 -13.60 -38.91
CA ILE A 41 35.92 -12.99 -37.75
C ILE A 41 34.91 -13.11 -36.61
N PHE A 42 35.26 -13.86 -35.56
CA PHE A 42 34.48 -13.95 -34.33
C PHE A 42 34.60 -12.61 -33.58
N PHE A 43 33.49 -11.86 -33.49
CA PHE A 43 33.29 -10.91 -32.41
C PHE A 43 32.66 -11.67 -31.23
N PRO A 44 33.12 -11.51 -29.98
CA PRO A 44 32.45 -12.11 -28.85
C PRO A 44 31.10 -11.40 -28.67
N PHE A 45 30.01 -12.13 -28.87
CA PHE A 45 28.69 -11.74 -28.39
C PHE A 45 28.75 -11.76 -26.86
N ALA A 46 28.60 -10.59 -26.23
CA ALA A 46 28.28 -10.51 -24.81
C ALA A 46 26.87 -11.10 -24.60
N PRO A 47 26.62 -11.87 -23.52
CA PRO A 47 25.29 -12.40 -23.24
C PRO A 47 24.33 -11.26 -22.87
N THR A 48 23.43 -10.92 -23.79
CA THR A 48 22.28 -10.01 -23.59
C THR A 48 21.11 -10.76 -22.92
N SER A 49 21.34 -11.33 -21.74
CA SER A 49 20.27 -11.91 -20.92
C SER A 49 20.01 -11.00 -19.72
N MET A 50 18.93 -10.21 -19.81
CA MET A 50 18.41 -9.37 -18.71
C MET A 50 18.15 -10.16 -17.41
N TYR A 51 18.05 -11.50 -17.48
CA TYR A 51 17.61 -12.36 -16.38
C TYR A 51 18.72 -13.09 -15.63
N GLU A 52 19.98 -13.06 -16.09
CA GLU A 52 21.11 -13.59 -15.29
C GLU A 52 21.67 -12.55 -14.29
N CYS A 53 21.12 -11.33 -14.29
CA CYS A 53 21.69 -10.13 -13.65
C CYS A 53 21.05 -9.71 -12.30
N CYS A 54 20.05 -10.42 -11.78
CA CYS A 54 19.55 -10.14 -10.43
C CYS A 54 20.13 -11.16 -9.45
N PRO A 55 21.29 -10.88 -8.81
CA PRO A 55 21.66 -11.64 -7.63
C PRO A 55 20.55 -11.55 -6.58
N TYR A 56 20.41 -12.59 -5.75
CA TYR A 56 19.43 -12.62 -4.66
C TYR A 56 19.62 -11.50 -3.63
N GLU A 57 20.81 -10.88 -3.59
CA GLU A 57 21.14 -9.71 -2.77
C GLU A 57 21.57 -8.58 -3.72
N VAL A 58 20.70 -7.58 -3.86
CA VAL A 58 21.01 -6.30 -4.50
C VAL A 58 21.04 -5.21 -3.43
N ILE A 59 21.90 -4.22 -3.62
CA ILE A 59 21.93 -3.03 -2.75
C ILE A 59 21.03 -1.98 -3.37
N GLU A 60 19.97 -1.60 -2.68
CA GLU A 60 19.07 -0.52 -3.10
C GLU A 60 19.58 0.84 -2.60
N ILE A 61 19.63 1.82 -3.49
CA ILE A 61 20.11 3.18 -3.22
C ILE A 61 19.06 4.17 -3.73
N GLU A 62 18.55 4.97 -2.80
CA GLU A 62 17.40 5.84 -3.05
C GLU A 62 17.68 7.32 -2.76
N SER A 63 18.91 7.66 -2.36
CA SER A 63 19.34 9.03 -2.15
C SER A 63 20.72 9.30 -2.74
N SER A 64 20.91 10.52 -3.24
CA SER A 64 22.20 10.94 -3.82
C SER A 64 23.33 10.85 -2.79
N GLU A 65 23.04 11.11 -1.51
CA GLU A 65 24.01 10.95 -0.42
C GLU A 65 24.40 9.48 -0.20
N ALA A 66 23.43 8.55 -0.18
CA ALA A 66 23.72 7.13 -0.06
C ALA A 66 24.54 6.63 -1.26
N LEU A 67 24.22 7.09 -2.48
CA LEU A 67 25.00 6.77 -3.67
C LEU A 67 26.46 7.22 -3.54
N ARG A 68 26.69 8.47 -3.11
CA ARG A 68 28.05 8.98 -2.89
C ARG A 68 28.80 8.17 -1.85
N ARG A 69 28.18 7.91 -0.70
CA ARG A 69 28.78 7.10 0.38
C ARG A 69 29.16 5.70 -0.11
N HIS A 70 28.30 5.09 -0.92
CA HIS A 70 28.56 3.79 -1.52
C HIS A 70 29.75 3.85 -2.48
N LEU A 71 29.75 4.81 -3.42
CA LEU A 71 30.83 5.03 -4.38
C LEU A 71 32.17 5.27 -3.70
N ASP A 72 32.21 6.12 -2.67
CA ASP A 72 33.41 6.44 -1.91
C ASP A 72 33.96 5.24 -1.14
N ARG A 73 33.09 4.31 -0.71
CA ARG A 73 33.46 3.15 0.12
C ARG A 73 33.85 1.93 -0.70
N GLU A 74 33.02 1.58 -1.69
CA GLU A 74 33.14 0.33 -2.44
C GLU A 74 33.85 0.51 -3.80
N GLY A 75 33.81 1.72 -4.37
CA GLY A 75 34.40 2.00 -5.68
C GLY A 75 33.79 1.22 -6.84
N SER A 76 32.56 0.73 -6.68
CA SER A 76 31.84 -0.10 -7.66
C SER A 76 30.33 0.15 -7.54
N LEU A 77 29.59 -0.11 -8.63
CA LEU A 77 28.12 -0.16 -8.63
C LEU A 77 27.60 -1.57 -8.95
N ARG A 78 28.46 -2.58 -8.82
CA ARG A 78 28.08 -3.94 -9.18
C ARG A 78 26.91 -4.43 -8.33
N ASN A 79 25.84 -4.87 -8.99
CA ASN A 79 24.60 -5.35 -8.35
C ASN A 79 23.89 -4.28 -7.49
N VAL A 80 24.00 -3.02 -7.88
CA VAL A 80 23.34 -1.89 -7.21
C VAL A 80 22.10 -1.46 -7.99
N VAL A 81 20.99 -1.27 -7.29
CA VAL A 81 19.77 -0.66 -7.84
C VAL A 81 19.70 0.79 -7.34
N VAL A 82 19.68 1.75 -8.26
CA VAL A 82 19.54 3.18 -7.97
C VAL A 82 18.14 3.63 -8.39
N GLN A 83 17.34 4.17 -7.47
CA GLN A 83 15.91 4.41 -7.69
C GLN A 83 15.52 5.87 -7.46
N GLY A 84 14.89 6.49 -8.47
CA GLY A 84 14.20 7.77 -8.36
C GLY A 84 15.09 8.97 -8.04
N ILE A 85 16.40 8.88 -8.25
CA ILE A 85 17.37 9.92 -7.89
C ILE A 85 17.62 10.88 -9.06
N ASP A 86 17.74 12.18 -8.76
CA ASP A 86 18.36 13.14 -9.67
C ASP A 86 19.89 13.00 -9.63
N LEU A 87 20.45 12.42 -10.69
CA LEU A 87 21.87 12.17 -10.89
C LEU A 87 22.50 13.16 -11.88
N ALA A 88 21.75 14.17 -12.36
CA ALA A 88 22.25 15.20 -13.26
C ALA A 88 23.04 16.29 -12.53
N GLY A 89 23.11 16.25 -11.20
CA GLY A 89 23.96 17.13 -10.40
C GLY A 89 25.45 16.84 -10.64
N SER A 90 26.22 17.91 -10.93
CA SER A 90 27.63 17.83 -11.33
C SER A 90 28.49 16.95 -10.42
N ASP A 91 28.26 17.03 -9.11
CA ASP A 91 29.10 16.35 -8.15
C ASP A 91 28.80 14.85 -8.09
N VAL A 92 27.53 14.44 -8.32
CA VAL A 92 27.10 13.03 -8.30
C VAL A 92 27.46 12.36 -9.62
N GLU A 93 27.24 13.07 -10.72
CA GLU A 93 27.66 12.65 -12.06
C GLU A 93 29.17 12.40 -12.12
N ALA A 94 29.98 13.31 -11.55
CA ALA A 94 31.44 13.14 -11.50
C ALA A 94 31.85 11.87 -10.73
N ALA A 95 31.15 11.51 -9.66
CA ALA A 95 31.43 10.28 -8.92
C ALA A 95 30.97 9.05 -9.71
N LEU A 96 29.74 9.07 -10.24
CA LEU A 96 29.16 7.98 -11.04
C LEU A 96 30.04 7.62 -12.25
N THR A 97 30.56 8.62 -12.94
CA THR A 97 31.39 8.44 -14.15
C THR A 97 32.81 7.94 -13.86
N THR A 98 33.21 7.81 -12.59
CA THR A 98 34.53 7.28 -12.22
C THR A 98 34.55 5.76 -11.99
N VAL A 99 33.39 5.11 -11.89
CA VAL A 99 33.27 3.68 -11.63
C VAL A 99 32.43 2.98 -12.70
N PRO A 100 32.66 1.69 -13.00
CA PRO A 100 31.80 0.94 -13.91
C PRO A 100 30.43 0.61 -13.28
N ALA A 101 29.38 0.61 -14.10
CA ALA A 101 28.01 0.29 -13.73
C ALA A 101 27.59 -1.16 -14.08
N GLU A 102 28.54 -2.11 -14.03
CA GLU A 102 28.32 -3.51 -14.37
C GLU A 102 27.18 -4.10 -13.54
N ASP A 103 26.15 -4.69 -14.16
CA ASP A 103 24.98 -5.27 -13.48
C ASP A 103 24.20 -4.28 -12.58
N ALA A 104 24.42 -2.96 -12.73
CA ALA A 104 23.69 -1.93 -12.02
C ALA A 104 22.37 -1.60 -12.73
N CYS A 105 21.32 -1.32 -11.97
CA CYS A 105 20.01 -0.92 -12.49
C CYS A 105 19.66 0.50 -12.04
N PHE A 106 19.26 1.37 -12.98
CA PHE A 106 18.83 2.73 -12.71
C PHE A 106 17.34 2.86 -13.02
N LEU A 107 16.51 3.01 -11.99
CA LEU A 107 15.05 3.04 -12.08
C LEU A 107 14.55 4.47 -11.97
N GLY A 108 14.09 5.05 -13.10
CA GLY A 108 13.51 6.39 -13.10
C GLY A 108 14.46 7.51 -12.67
N CYS A 109 15.77 7.30 -12.77
CA CYS A 109 16.77 8.31 -12.41
C CYS A 109 16.88 9.39 -13.50
N GLN A 110 17.13 10.63 -13.09
CA GLN A 110 17.45 11.71 -14.03
C GLN A 110 18.96 11.72 -14.29
N LEU A 111 19.36 11.49 -15.54
CA LEU A 111 20.76 11.39 -15.96
C LEU A 111 21.06 12.46 -17.00
N SER A 112 22.30 12.98 -16.99
CA SER A 112 22.83 13.72 -18.13
C SER A 112 23.09 12.77 -19.29
N ASP A 113 23.23 13.29 -20.52
CA ASP A 113 23.61 12.48 -21.69
C ASP A 113 24.93 11.73 -21.46
N ALA A 114 25.89 12.36 -20.77
CA ALA A 114 27.19 11.77 -20.48
C ALA A 114 27.09 10.64 -19.44
N ALA A 115 26.31 10.84 -18.38
CA ALA A 115 26.06 9.82 -17.36
C ALA A 115 25.29 8.62 -17.94
N GLU A 116 24.26 8.87 -18.75
CA GLU A 116 23.52 7.81 -19.42
C GLU A 116 24.43 7.00 -20.36
N GLN A 117 25.27 7.67 -21.16
CA GLN A 117 26.21 6.99 -22.04
C GLN A 117 27.19 6.13 -21.24
N HIS A 118 27.77 6.66 -20.17
CA HIS A 118 28.71 5.94 -19.30
C HIS A 118 28.07 4.69 -18.68
N VAL A 119 26.86 4.80 -18.12
CA VAL A 119 26.14 3.67 -17.53
C VAL A 119 25.93 2.57 -18.55
N ARG A 120 25.47 2.91 -19.77
CA ARG A 120 25.24 1.93 -20.84
C ARG A 120 26.52 1.27 -21.33
N GLU A 121 27.60 2.04 -21.49
CA GLU A 121 28.89 1.54 -21.96
C GLU A 121 29.61 0.64 -20.93
N THR A 122 29.32 0.82 -19.65
CA THR A 122 29.93 0.07 -18.55
C THR A 122 29.07 -1.08 -18.01
N GLY A 123 27.97 -1.42 -18.68
CA GLY A 123 27.17 -2.62 -18.41
C GLY A 123 25.92 -2.41 -17.57
N GLY A 124 25.52 -1.16 -17.30
CA GLY A 124 24.33 -0.83 -16.53
C GLY A 124 23.05 -0.80 -17.36
N THR A 125 21.93 -1.09 -16.70
CA THR A 125 20.58 -1.05 -17.27
C THR A 125 19.83 0.19 -16.80
N ILE A 126 19.19 0.89 -17.72
CA ILE A 126 18.42 2.11 -17.42
C ILE A 126 16.95 1.87 -17.76
N PHE A 127 16.10 2.02 -16.76
CA PHE A 127 14.66 2.11 -16.90
C PHE A 127 14.26 3.59 -16.91
N PRO A 128 13.70 4.10 -18.03
CA PRO A 128 13.39 5.51 -18.14
C PRO A 128 12.28 5.92 -17.18
N ASP A 129 12.28 7.21 -16.81
CA ASP A 129 11.22 7.81 -16.02
C ASP A 129 9.94 8.03 -16.85
N PHE A 130 8.80 8.14 -16.16
CA PHE A 130 7.51 8.43 -16.78
C PHE A 130 7.26 9.94 -16.82
N VAL A 131 7.17 10.50 -18.02
CA VAL A 131 6.90 11.92 -18.21
C VAL A 131 5.39 12.17 -18.31
N GLY A 132 4.89 13.20 -17.62
CA GLY A 132 3.50 13.65 -17.72
C GLY A 132 2.50 12.90 -16.85
N VAL A 133 2.96 12.07 -15.92
CA VAL A 133 2.16 11.51 -14.82
C VAL A 133 2.15 12.48 -13.62
N PRO A 134 1.06 12.59 -12.85
CA PRO A 134 0.97 13.50 -11.69
C PRO A 134 1.48 12.87 -10.38
N PHE A 135 2.13 11.71 -10.45
CA PHE A 135 2.72 10.97 -9.34
C PHE A 135 4.12 10.49 -9.75
N ARG A 136 4.92 10.02 -8.79
CA ARG A 136 6.25 9.45 -9.05
C ARG A 136 6.17 7.93 -9.02
N PRO A 137 6.26 7.22 -10.16
CA PRO A 137 6.17 5.76 -10.16
C PRO A 137 7.32 5.09 -9.39
N TYR A 138 8.55 5.55 -9.56
CA TYR A 138 9.74 4.99 -8.89
C TYR A 138 10.04 5.69 -7.55
N ARG A 139 9.01 5.99 -6.75
CA ARG A 139 9.20 6.69 -5.47
C ARG A 139 9.91 5.80 -4.44
N ALA A 140 10.75 6.40 -3.61
CA ALA A 140 11.53 5.71 -2.58
C ALA A 140 10.87 5.70 -1.18
N SER A 141 9.85 6.53 -0.98
CA SER A 141 9.22 6.71 0.33
C SER A 141 7.72 6.62 0.22
N LEU A 142 7.03 6.31 1.32
CA LEU A 142 5.58 6.48 1.39
C LEU A 142 5.18 7.96 1.27
N TYR A 143 3.91 8.20 0.96
CA TYR A 143 3.38 9.56 0.93
C TYR A 143 3.27 10.12 2.36
N SER A 144 3.42 11.43 2.51
CA SER A 144 2.96 12.13 3.71
C SER A 144 1.57 12.74 3.47
N PRO A 145 0.77 13.00 4.52
CA PRO A 145 -0.46 13.75 4.37
C PRO A 145 -0.22 15.14 3.75
N ASP A 146 0.89 15.80 4.12
CA ASP A 146 1.22 17.14 3.62
C ASP A 146 1.51 17.12 2.10
N GLU A 147 2.23 16.10 1.61
CA GLU A 147 2.46 15.90 0.16
C GLU A 147 1.12 15.73 -0.57
N LEU A 148 0.23 14.87 -0.06
CA LEU A 148 -1.06 14.60 -0.68
C LEU A 148 -1.99 15.82 -0.66
N MET A 149 -1.88 16.66 0.37
CA MET A 149 -2.68 17.87 0.56
C MET A 149 -2.13 19.11 -0.11
N GLU A 150 -0.96 19.04 -0.75
CA GLU A 150 -0.38 20.17 -1.48
C GLU A 150 -1.38 20.71 -2.53
N GLY A 151 -1.73 21.99 -2.42
CA GLY A 151 -2.76 22.66 -3.23
C GLY A 151 -4.09 22.92 -2.50
N TYR A 152 -4.27 22.46 -1.26
CA TYR A 152 -5.40 22.85 -0.42
C TYR A 152 -5.17 24.23 0.23
N GLU A 153 -6.18 25.08 0.21
CA GLU A 153 -6.18 26.39 0.85
C GLU A 153 -7.23 26.45 1.98
N ARG A 154 -6.78 26.81 3.18
CA ARG A 154 -7.65 26.94 4.37
C ARG A 154 -8.80 27.90 4.13
N GLY A 155 -9.99 27.54 4.62
CA GLY A 155 -11.21 28.32 4.41
C GLY A 155 -11.74 28.31 2.98
N GLN A 156 -11.13 27.55 2.06
CA GLN A 156 -11.60 27.36 0.69
C GLN A 156 -11.79 25.86 0.38
N PRO A 157 -12.89 25.24 0.85
CA PRO A 157 -13.13 23.80 0.74
C PRO A 157 -13.02 23.24 -0.68
N ASP A 158 -13.40 24.03 -1.69
CA ASP A 158 -13.35 23.64 -3.10
C ASP A 158 -11.93 23.35 -3.62
N THR A 159 -10.91 23.95 -3.00
CA THR A 159 -9.50 23.69 -3.34
C THR A 159 -9.06 22.27 -2.98
N ARG A 160 -9.86 21.52 -2.21
CA ARG A 160 -9.66 20.08 -2.01
C ARG A 160 -9.53 19.32 -3.32
N ASN A 161 -10.26 19.75 -4.37
CA ASN A 161 -10.21 19.12 -5.69
C ASN A 161 -8.92 19.43 -6.47
N GLN A 162 -8.10 20.35 -5.97
CA GLN A 162 -6.84 20.80 -6.59
C GLN A 162 -5.60 20.16 -5.97
N THR A 163 -5.79 19.46 -4.84
CA THR A 163 -4.72 18.73 -4.14
C THR A 163 -3.99 17.75 -5.05
N VAL A 164 -2.73 17.46 -4.73
CA VAL A 164 -1.97 16.37 -5.37
C VAL A 164 -2.78 15.07 -5.37
N ASP A 165 -3.40 14.73 -4.23
CA ASP A 165 -4.25 13.56 -4.10
C ASP A 165 -5.41 13.55 -5.12
N ALA A 166 -6.17 14.65 -5.20
CA ALA A 166 -7.29 14.78 -6.11
C ALA A 166 -6.87 14.82 -7.58
N ARG A 167 -5.66 15.32 -7.89
CA ARG A 167 -5.10 15.32 -9.24
C ARG A 167 -4.73 13.91 -9.69
N ILE A 168 -4.06 13.13 -8.82
CA ILE A 168 -3.72 11.72 -9.09
C ILE A 168 -4.99 10.90 -9.26
N TYR A 169 -5.98 11.09 -8.37
CA TYR A 169 -7.27 10.43 -8.46
C TYR A 169 -7.96 10.66 -9.82
N ARG A 170 -8.10 11.94 -10.23
CA ARG A 170 -8.73 12.28 -11.52
C ARG A 170 -7.98 11.65 -12.69
N TYR A 171 -6.65 11.75 -12.68
CA TYR A 171 -5.81 11.14 -13.71
C TYR A 171 -6.07 9.65 -13.88
N PHE A 172 -6.14 8.91 -12.76
CA PHE A 172 -6.42 7.49 -12.73
C PHE A 172 -7.84 7.15 -13.23
N LYS A 173 -8.86 7.89 -12.77
CA LYS A 173 -10.25 7.63 -13.17
C LYS A 173 -10.50 7.95 -14.63
N ASP A 174 -9.92 9.01 -15.16
CA ASP A 174 -10.07 9.41 -16.56
C ASP A 174 -9.54 8.32 -17.52
N ARG A 175 -8.54 7.54 -17.10
CA ARG A 175 -7.97 6.43 -17.90
C ARG A 175 -8.74 5.12 -17.82
N LYS A 176 -9.59 4.97 -16.80
CA LYS A 176 -10.51 3.82 -16.67
C LYS A 176 -11.89 4.11 -17.24
N ARG A 177 -12.10 5.34 -17.73
CA ARG A 177 -13.37 5.78 -18.28
C ARG A 177 -13.60 5.09 -19.64
N ASP A 178 -14.86 4.82 -19.95
CA ASP A 178 -15.35 4.30 -21.24
C ASP A 178 -15.19 2.79 -21.51
N GLY A 179 -14.93 1.97 -20.48
CA GLY A 179 -14.90 0.50 -20.62
C GLY A 179 -13.78 -0.03 -21.51
N ARG A 180 -12.80 0.83 -21.85
CA ARG A 180 -11.56 0.46 -22.52
C ARG A 180 -10.51 0.13 -21.48
N ASP A 181 -9.57 -0.71 -21.87
CA ASP A 181 -8.40 -0.99 -21.04
C ASP A 181 -7.57 0.29 -20.86
N VAL A 182 -6.99 0.43 -19.67
CA VAL A 182 -6.03 1.49 -19.36
C VAL A 182 -4.88 1.41 -20.37
N PRO A 183 -4.43 2.54 -20.97
CA PRO A 183 -3.31 2.51 -21.90
C PRO A 183 -2.09 1.85 -21.26
N ILE A 184 -1.36 1.03 -22.04
CA ILE A 184 -0.31 0.15 -21.50
C ILE A 184 0.73 0.89 -20.66
N MET A 185 1.13 2.09 -21.09
CA MET A 185 2.12 2.90 -20.36
C MET A 185 1.58 3.40 -19.03
N ASP A 186 0.30 3.80 -18.96
CA ASP A 186 -0.34 4.19 -17.71
C ASP A 186 -0.50 2.98 -16.77
N ALA A 187 -0.89 1.82 -17.33
CA ALA A 187 -1.01 0.59 -16.58
C ALA A 187 0.34 0.17 -15.96
N LEU A 188 1.44 0.27 -16.73
CA LEU A 188 2.79 0.03 -16.22
C LEU A 188 3.17 1.05 -15.14
N ALA A 189 2.91 2.34 -15.35
CA ALA A 189 3.19 3.38 -14.36
C ALA A 189 2.47 3.12 -13.03
N PHE A 190 1.19 2.70 -13.06
CA PHE A 190 0.44 2.35 -11.85
C PHE A 190 1.02 1.14 -11.13
N ARG A 191 1.49 0.12 -11.87
CA ARG A 191 2.07 -1.09 -11.26
C ARG A 191 3.45 -0.87 -10.69
N ILE A 192 4.27 -0.08 -11.37
CA ILE A 192 5.58 0.34 -10.86
C ILE A 192 5.40 1.18 -9.60
N HIS A 193 4.44 2.11 -9.60
CA HIS A 193 4.06 2.86 -8.41
C HIS A 193 3.64 1.96 -7.24
N ASP A 194 2.68 1.06 -7.46
CA ASP A 194 2.20 0.19 -6.39
C ASP A 194 3.33 -0.70 -5.84
N HIS A 195 4.22 -1.19 -6.70
CA HIS A 195 5.43 -1.92 -6.27
C HIS A 195 6.38 -1.04 -5.44
N ALA A 196 6.61 0.20 -5.85
CA ALA A 196 7.42 1.15 -5.10
C ALA A 196 6.83 1.46 -3.71
N ILE A 197 5.49 1.50 -3.61
CA ILE A 197 4.81 1.60 -2.32
C ILE A 197 5.01 0.33 -1.47
N ASP A 198 4.97 -0.86 -2.06
CA ASP A 198 5.24 -2.11 -1.33
C ASP A 198 6.67 -2.15 -0.76
N ASN A 199 7.67 -1.72 -1.54
CA ASN A 199 9.05 -1.63 -1.07
C ASN A 199 9.17 -0.62 0.08
N ALA A 200 8.73 0.63 -0.12
CA ALA A 200 8.79 1.64 0.92
C ALA A 200 7.97 1.29 2.18
N LEU A 201 6.90 0.50 2.04
CA LEU A 201 6.15 -0.04 3.16
C LEU A 201 6.95 -1.11 3.90
N ARG A 202 7.64 -2.00 3.19
CA ARG A 202 8.53 -2.99 3.81
C ARG A 202 9.62 -2.30 4.62
N ASP A 203 10.28 -1.30 4.08
CA ASP A 203 11.36 -0.58 4.77
C ASP A 203 10.86 0.14 6.02
N LEU A 204 9.62 0.62 5.99
CA LEU A 204 8.98 1.19 7.17
C LEU A 204 8.76 0.12 8.25
N LEU A 205 8.24 -1.05 7.87
CA LEU A 205 7.84 -2.10 8.80
C LEU A 205 9.02 -2.93 9.31
N SER A 206 10.06 -3.08 8.51
CA SER A 206 11.26 -3.88 8.79
C SER A 206 12.52 -3.06 8.45
N PRO A 207 12.81 -2.00 9.23
CA PRO A 207 13.95 -1.14 8.97
C PRO A 207 15.28 -1.87 9.25
N ASP A 208 16.29 -1.67 8.40
CA ASP A 208 17.63 -2.28 8.55
C ASP A 208 18.27 -2.04 9.93
N ASP A 209 18.05 -0.85 10.50
CA ASP A 209 18.67 -0.38 11.73
C ASP A 209 17.75 -0.49 12.97
N GLY A 210 16.75 -1.38 12.97
CA GLY A 210 15.81 -1.50 14.07
C GLY A 210 15.04 -2.82 14.13
N PRO A 211 14.23 -3.02 15.18
CA PRO A 211 13.31 -4.14 15.22
C PRO A 211 12.14 -3.92 14.25
N ASP A 212 11.56 -5.02 13.78
CA ASP A 212 10.29 -4.99 13.04
C ASP A 212 9.19 -4.31 13.86
N ARG A 213 8.34 -3.56 13.16
CA ARG A 213 7.18 -2.89 13.75
C ARG A 213 6.09 -3.91 14.06
N GLN A 214 5.60 -3.87 15.29
CA GLN A 214 4.50 -4.73 15.73
C GLN A 214 3.15 -4.12 15.33
N VAL A 215 2.63 -4.48 14.16
CA VAL A 215 1.48 -3.77 13.55
C VAL A 215 0.14 -4.27 14.08
N VAL A 216 -0.71 -3.32 14.50
CA VAL A 216 -2.11 -3.55 14.84
C VAL A 216 -3.01 -2.78 13.88
N GLY A 217 -3.92 -3.50 13.23
CA GLY A 217 -4.90 -2.93 12.32
C GLY A 217 -6.11 -2.38 13.08
N ILE A 218 -6.62 -1.20 12.69
CA ILE A 218 -7.91 -0.70 13.16
C ILE A 218 -8.80 -0.42 11.96
N MET A 219 -9.86 -1.22 11.85
CA MET A 219 -10.85 -1.18 10.78
C MET A 219 -12.16 -0.57 11.26
N GLY A 220 -12.95 -0.01 10.34
CA GLY A 220 -14.28 0.48 10.66
C GLY A 220 -14.85 1.41 9.59
N GLY A 221 -16.12 1.78 9.77
CA GLY A 221 -16.85 2.56 8.78
C GLY A 221 -16.38 4.01 8.65
N HIS A 222 -16.28 4.48 7.39
CA HIS A 222 -16.03 5.88 7.04
C HIS A 222 -17.15 6.84 7.47
N GLN A 223 -18.33 6.30 7.81
CA GLN A 223 -19.52 7.08 8.20
C GLN A 223 -19.56 7.44 9.69
N LEU A 224 -18.62 6.94 10.50
CA LEU A 224 -18.54 7.27 11.91
C LEU A 224 -18.29 8.78 12.08
N ALA A 225 -19.22 9.49 12.70
CA ALA A 225 -19.10 10.93 12.89
C ALA A 225 -18.15 11.29 14.06
N ARG A 226 -17.41 12.39 13.92
CA ARG A 226 -16.39 12.84 14.90
C ARG A 226 -16.96 13.21 16.27
N ASP A 227 -18.25 13.52 16.35
CA ASP A 227 -18.96 13.93 17.56
C ASP A 227 -19.53 12.75 18.37
N THR A 228 -19.27 11.51 17.94
CA THR A 228 -19.78 10.30 18.62
C THR A 228 -18.83 9.80 19.72
N ASP A 229 -19.40 9.16 20.75
CA ASP A 229 -18.60 8.51 21.80
C ASP A 229 -17.74 7.37 21.25
N LEU A 230 -18.22 6.67 20.22
CA LEU A 230 -17.49 5.60 19.55
C LEU A 230 -16.24 6.13 18.85
N TYR A 231 -16.30 7.29 18.18
CA TYR A 231 -15.11 7.94 17.61
C TYR A 231 -14.06 8.19 18.69
N ARG A 232 -14.48 8.77 19.83
CA ARG A 232 -13.59 9.02 20.96
C ARG A 232 -13.02 7.71 21.55
N ARG A 233 -13.82 6.64 21.58
CA ARG A 233 -13.39 5.32 22.07
C ARG A 233 -12.32 4.70 21.16
N VAL A 234 -12.52 4.72 19.84
CA VAL A 234 -11.52 4.23 18.86
C VAL A 234 -10.21 4.99 19.00
N ALA A 235 -10.28 6.32 19.13
CA ALA A 235 -9.10 7.14 19.33
C ALA A 235 -8.37 6.83 20.66
N ARG A 236 -9.10 6.49 21.73
CA ARG A 236 -8.49 6.05 23.00
C ARG A 236 -7.81 4.69 22.87
N VAL A 237 -8.41 3.73 22.17
CA VAL A 237 -7.80 2.41 21.90
C VAL A 237 -6.48 2.60 21.17
N ALA A 238 -6.50 3.29 20.03
CA ALA A 238 -5.30 3.52 19.23
C ALA A 238 -4.20 4.24 20.01
N ARG A 239 -4.55 5.28 20.76
CA ARG A 239 -3.59 6.01 21.61
C ARG A 239 -2.91 5.10 22.62
N ARG A 240 -3.64 4.16 23.21
CA ARG A 240 -3.08 3.24 24.20
C ARG A 240 -2.19 2.17 23.57
N LEU A 241 -2.62 1.59 22.46
CA LEU A 241 -1.81 0.65 21.68
C LEU A 241 -0.47 1.28 21.27
N THR A 242 -0.49 2.52 20.75
CA THR A 242 0.74 3.23 20.40
C THR A 242 1.63 3.49 21.62
N ARG A 243 1.06 3.79 22.79
CA ARG A 243 1.85 3.95 24.04
C ARG A 243 2.40 2.63 24.58
N ALA A 244 1.82 1.50 24.19
CA ALA A 244 2.33 0.17 24.48
C ALA A 244 3.46 -0.27 23.53
N GLY A 245 3.81 0.55 22.53
CA GLY A 245 4.85 0.25 21.55
C GLY A 245 4.35 -0.40 20.25
N LEU A 246 3.04 -0.58 20.11
CA LEU A 246 2.43 -1.16 18.91
C LEU A 246 2.27 -0.11 17.81
N PHE A 247 2.45 -0.51 16.56
CA PHE A 247 2.36 0.34 15.39
C PHE A 247 0.95 0.30 14.79
N VAL A 248 0.21 1.41 14.89
CA VAL A 248 -1.19 1.47 14.41
C VAL A 248 -1.24 1.67 12.90
N ALA A 249 -1.98 0.79 12.21
CA ALA A 249 -2.29 0.88 10.78
C ALA A 249 -3.80 0.95 10.54
N THR A 250 -4.23 1.73 9.56
CA THR A 250 -5.65 1.89 9.21
C THR A 250 -5.85 1.93 7.70
N GLY A 251 -7.09 1.87 7.24
CA GLY A 251 -7.45 2.08 5.84
C GLY A 251 -7.30 3.54 5.33
N GLY A 252 -6.98 4.50 6.20
CA GLY A 252 -6.63 5.88 5.83
C GLY A 252 -7.78 6.82 5.52
N GLY A 253 -9.04 6.36 5.55
CA GLY A 253 -10.22 7.18 5.31
C GLY A 253 -10.70 7.97 6.54
N PRO A 254 -11.90 8.59 6.46
CA PRO A 254 -12.53 9.29 7.59
C PRO A 254 -13.13 8.29 8.61
N GLY A 255 -13.78 8.81 9.64
CA GLY A 255 -14.50 8.00 10.64
C GLY A 255 -13.58 7.20 11.54
N ALA A 256 -13.81 5.88 11.67
CA ALA A 256 -13.05 5.04 12.60
C ALA A 256 -11.54 5.01 12.27
N MET A 257 -11.19 5.02 10.98
CA MET A 257 -9.81 5.06 10.51
C MET A 257 -9.13 6.36 10.91
N GLU A 258 -9.80 7.50 10.73
CA GLU A 258 -9.32 8.81 11.19
C GLU A 258 -9.16 8.85 12.71
N ALA A 259 -10.16 8.36 13.46
CA ALA A 259 -10.10 8.32 14.92
C ALA A 259 -8.88 7.53 15.42
N ALA A 260 -8.58 6.39 14.77
CA ALA A 260 -7.43 5.58 15.09
C ALA A 260 -6.10 6.30 14.82
N ASN A 261 -5.91 6.90 13.63
CA ASN A 261 -4.70 7.67 13.35
C ASN A 261 -4.57 8.90 14.25
N LEU A 262 -5.67 9.58 14.60
CA LEU A 262 -5.69 10.68 15.58
C LEU A 262 -5.20 10.20 16.95
N GLY A 263 -5.74 9.07 17.42
CA GLY A 263 -5.36 8.48 18.69
C GLY A 263 -3.87 8.17 18.75
N ALA A 264 -3.36 7.50 17.71
CA ALA A 264 -1.94 7.19 17.58
C ALA A 264 -1.09 8.46 17.57
N ALA A 265 -1.43 9.46 16.73
CA ALA A 265 -0.72 10.73 16.66
C ALA A 265 -0.62 11.43 18.02
N LEU A 266 -1.66 11.36 18.85
CA LEU A 266 -1.72 11.99 20.17
C LEU A 266 -1.16 11.15 21.32
N ALA A 267 -0.51 10.01 21.04
CA ALA A 267 0.16 9.18 22.03
C ALA A 267 1.21 9.91 22.89
N PRO A 268 2.06 10.80 22.33
CA PRO A 268 3.06 11.54 23.10
C PRO A 268 2.47 12.56 24.08
N HIS A 269 1.25 13.05 23.81
CA HIS A 269 0.62 14.14 24.56
C HIS A 269 -0.07 13.67 25.83
N ALA A 270 -0.43 14.60 26.72
CA ALA A 270 -1.19 14.30 27.93
C ALA A 270 -2.61 13.78 27.60
N PRO A 271 -3.26 12.98 28.48
CA PRO A 271 -4.58 12.42 28.21
C PRO A 271 -5.67 13.45 27.84
N ALA A 272 -5.59 14.68 28.37
CA ALA A 272 -6.51 15.76 28.06
C ALA A 272 -6.49 16.17 26.57
N ALA A 273 -5.32 16.09 25.92
CA ALA A 273 -5.13 16.51 24.53
C ALA A 273 -6.05 15.75 23.56
N LEU A 274 -6.32 14.47 23.83
CA LEU A 274 -7.21 13.65 23.01
C LEU A 274 -8.66 14.16 23.06
N ASN A 275 -9.16 14.51 24.24
CA ASN A 275 -10.51 15.05 24.36
C ASN A 275 -10.59 16.43 23.68
N ASP A 276 -9.62 17.30 23.92
CA ASP A 276 -9.58 18.63 23.31
C ASP A 276 -9.49 18.57 21.77
N ALA A 277 -8.75 17.62 21.23
CA ALA A 277 -8.67 17.38 19.79
C ALA A 277 -10.00 16.89 19.23
N VAL A 278 -10.61 15.85 19.83
CA VAL A 278 -11.92 15.34 19.39
C VAL A 278 -12.99 16.43 19.46
N ASP A 279 -13.00 17.25 20.52
CA ASP A 279 -13.95 18.36 20.65
C ASP A 279 -13.75 19.44 19.58
N THR A 280 -12.50 19.66 19.14
CA THR A 280 -12.19 20.54 18.00
C THR A 280 -12.74 19.95 16.69
N LEU A 281 -12.59 18.65 16.48
CA LEU A 281 -13.07 17.94 15.28
C LEU A 281 -14.59 17.82 15.23
N ALA A 282 -15.26 17.69 16.36
CA ALA A 282 -16.71 17.55 16.49
C ALA A 282 -17.49 18.75 15.90
N ALA A 283 -16.84 19.89 15.70
CA ALA A 283 -17.44 21.05 15.02
C ALA A 283 -17.69 20.83 13.51
N ALA A 284 -17.06 19.81 12.91
CA ALA A 284 -17.27 19.38 11.53
C ALA A 284 -17.34 17.83 11.50
N PRO A 285 -18.47 17.25 11.93
CA PRO A 285 -18.60 15.82 12.23
C PRO A 285 -18.46 14.90 11.01
N HIS A 286 -18.79 15.36 9.80
CA HIS A 286 -18.81 14.55 8.59
C HIS A 286 -17.77 15.02 7.56
N TYR A 287 -17.17 14.10 6.82
CA TYR A 287 -16.16 14.40 5.79
C TYR A 287 -16.68 15.24 4.60
N THR A 288 -18.01 15.38 4.52
CA THR A 288 -18.71 16.26 3.58
C THR A 288 -18.83 17.69 4.06
N ASP A 289 -18.51 17.98 5.32
CA ASP A 289 -18.59 19.31 5.89
C ASP A 289 -17.43 20.19 5.39
N ASP A 290 -17.73 21.42 5.03
CA ASP A 290 -16.76 22.39 4.47
C ASP A 290 -15.53 22.57 5.37
N ALA A 291 -15.75 22.63 6.69
CA ALA A 291 -14.69 22.84 7.68
C ALA A 291 -13.96 21.55 8.09
N TYR A 292 -14.26 20.39 7.49
CA TYR A 292 -13.75 19.09 7.94
C TYR A 292 -12.22 19.02 7.95
N LEU A 293 -11.58 19.48 6.87
CA LEU A 293 -10.12 19.51 6.73
C LEU A 293 -9.50 20.64 7.56
N ASP A 294 -10.12 21.83 7.59
CA ASP A 294 -9.67 22.93 8.42
C ASP A 294 -9.58 22.55 9.90
N ARG A 295 -10.60 21.83 10.42
CA ARG A 295 -10.58 21.33 11.81
C ARG A 295 -9.47 20.30 12.05
N ALA A 296 -9.18 19.44 11.09
CA ALA A 296 -8.08 18.49 11.20
C ALA A 296 -6.71 19.21 11.22
N LEU A 297 -6.53 20.21 10.35
CA LEU A 297 -5.33 21.04 10.33
C LEU A 297 -5.16 21.84 11.63
N ASP A 298 -6.25 22.35 12.22
CA ASP A 298 -6.22 23.04 13.52
C ASP A 298 -5.68 22.14 14.64
N VAL A 299 -6.03 20.84 14.60
CA VAL A 299 -5.49 19.84 15.54
C VAL A 299 -4.02 19.56 15.26
N CYS A 300 -3.63 19.37 13.99
CA CYS A 300 -2.23 19.15 13.62
C CYS A 300 -1.31 20.31 14.02
N GLU A 301 -1.76 21.56 13.86
CA GLU A 301 -1.00 22.75 14.29
C GLU A 301 -0.89 22.86 15.81
N ARG A 302 -1.94 22.47 16.54
CA ARG A 302 -1.93 22.49 18.00
C ARG A 302 -1.03 21.41 18.59
N TYR A 303 -0.92 20.26 17.92
CA TYR A 303 -0.16 19.10 18.38
C TYR A 303 0.84 18.63 17.31
N PRO A 304 1.95 19.39 17.10
CA PRO A 304 2.89 19.11 16.01
C PRO A 304 3.72 17.84 16.25
N ASP A 305 4.02 17.50 17.51
CA ASP A 305 4.72 16.27 17.86
C ASP A 305 3.75 15.08 17.75
N ARG A 306 3.91 14.24 16.73
CA ARG A 306 3.02 13.09 16.48
C ARG A 306 3.80 11.79 16.56
N ALA A 307 3.26 10.79 17.23
CA ALA A 307 3.79 9.43 17.10
C ALA A 307 3.47 8.88 15.70
N GLU A 308 4.32 7.99 15.21
CA GLU A 308 4.15 7.42 13.87
C GLU A 308 2.94 6.49 13.80
N SER A 309 2.24 6.54 12.66
CA SER A 309 1.20 5.57 12.29
C SER A 309 1.04 5.49 10.78
N LEU A 310 0.42 4.42 10.31
CA LEU A 310 0.23 4.13 8.90
C LEU A 310 -1.24 4.29 8.48
N ALA A 311 -1.43 4.84 7.29
CA ALA A 311 -2.68 4.80 6.53
C ALA A 311 -2.46 4.07 5.21
N VAL A 312 -3.35 3.14 4.85
CA VAL A 312 -3.29 2.37 3.60
C VAL A 312 -4.53 2.63 2.72
N PRO A 313 -4.70 3.84 2.16
CA PRO A 313 -5.85 4.19 1.33
C PRO A 313 -5.67 3.75 -0.14
N THR A 314 -6.69 4.02 -0.96
CA THR A 314 -6.65 3.73 -2.40
C THR A 314 -7.36 4.80 -3.24
N TRP A 315 -6.88 5.02 -4.46
CA TRP A 315 -7.58 5.84 -5.46
C TRP A 315 -8.72 5.10 -6.18
N PHE A 316 -8.94 3.81 -5.90
CA PHE A 316 -10.01 3.03 -6.52
C PHE A 316 -11.41 3.58 -6.22
N TYR A 317 -11.68 3.84 -4.94
CA TYR A 317 -12.97 4.34 -4.44
C TYR A 317 -13.16 5.84 -4.71
N GLY A 318 -12.18 6.66 -4.30
CA GLY A 318 -12.09 8.07 -4.70
C GLY A 318 -13.09 9.06 -4.11
N HIS A 319 -14.07 8.58 -3.34
CA HIS A 319 -15.10 9.41 -2.73
C HIS A 319 -14.79 9.76 -1.27
N GLU A 320 -13.81 9.08 -0.66
CA GLU A 320 -13.36 9.31 0.70
C GLU A 320 -12.01 10.06 0.68
N PRO A 321 -11.88 11.19 1.40
CA PRO A 321 -10.59 11.85 1.57
C PRO A 321 -9.67 11.02 2.47
N SER A 322 -8.37 11.09 2.23
CA SER A 322 -7.38 10.57 3.19
C SER A 322 -7.36 11.44 4.44
N ASN A 323 -7.28 10.82 5.62
CA ASN A 323 -7.15 11.56 6.89
C ASN A 323 -5.76 12.17 7.06
N LEU A 324 -5.66 13.18 7.93
CA LEU A 324 -4.44 14.00 8.11
C LEU A 324 -3.58 13.61 9.32
N PHE A 325 -3.95 12.56 10.05
CA PHE A 325 -3.31 12.23 11.34
C PHE A 325 -2.26 11.12 11.24
N SER A 326 -2.26 10.34 10.16
CA SER A 326 -1.17 9.39 9.88
C SER A 326 0.13 10.14 9.59
N THR A 327 1.28 9.52 9.84
CA THR A 327 2.58 10.08 9.43
C THR A 327 3.04 9.50 8.10
N HIS A 328 2.60 8.28 7.80
CA HIS A 328 2.93 7.53 6.58
C HIS A 328 1.67 7.10 5.86
N VAL A 329 1.65 7.25 4.53
CA VAL A 329 0.51 6.91 3.69
C VAL A 329 0.95 5.99 2.53
N ALA A 330 0.59 4.71 2.61
CA ALA A 330 0.76 3.72 1.56
C ALA A 330 -0.49 3.72 0.66
N LYS A 331 -0.55 4.65 -0.30
CA LYS A 331 -1.74 4.83 -1.16
C LYS A 331 -1.59 4.06 -2.47
N TYR A 332 -2.53 3.15 -2.74
CA TYR A 332 -2.45 2.25 -3.91
C TYR A 332 -3.43 2.59 -5.03
N PHE A 333 -3.05 2.30 -6.28
CA PHE A 333 -3.98 2.24 -7.41
C PHE A 333 -4.80 0.94 -7.43
N ALA A 334 -4.16 -0.19 -7.13
CA ALA A 334 -4.80 -1.50 -7.10
C ALA A 334 -5.46 -1.78 -5.73
N ASN A 335 -6.80 -1.77 -5.71
CA ASN A 335 -7.57 -2.07 -4.50
C ASN A 335 -7.31 -3.47 -3.95
N SER A 336 -7.08 -4.45 -4.81
CA SER A 336 -6.82 -5.84 -4.39
C SER A 336 -5.54 -5.97 -3.57
N ILE A 337 -4.51 -5.19 -3.89
CA ILE A 337 -3.26 -5.17 -3.12
C ILE A 337 -3.49 -4.47 -1.79
N ARG A 338 -4.22 -3.34 -1.80
CA ARG A 338 -4.55 -2.57 -0.60
C ARG A 338 -5.35 -3.38 0.43
N GLU A 339 -6.41 -4.05 0.00
CA GLU A 339 -7.34 -4.73 0.93
C GLU A 339 -6.68 -5.92 1.63
N ASP A 340 -5.98 -6.76 0.87
CA ASP A 340 -5.26 -7.91 1.43
C ASP A 340 -4.01 -7.46 2.19
N GLY A 341 -3.26 -6.51 1.65
CA GLY A 341 -2.00 -6.03 2.21
C GLY A 341 -2.13 -5.39 3.59
N LEU A 342 -3.18 -4.60 3.84
CA LEU A 342 -3.39 -4.00 5.17
C LEU A 342 -3.63 -5.06 6.26
N LEU A 343 -4.38 -6.13 5.94
CA LEU A 343 -4.60 -7.23 6.89
C LEU A 343 -3.34 -8.10 7.03
N ALA A 344 -2.66 -8.37 5.91
CA ALA A 344 -1.43 -9.16 5.88
C ALA A 344 -0.33 -8.60 6.79
N ILE A 345 -0.23 -7.27 6.92
CA ILE A 345 0.75 -6.66 7.82
C ILE A 345 0.30 -6.61 9.28
N ALA A 346 -1.00 -6.67 9.58
CA ALA A 346 -1.58 -6.47 10.92
C ALA A 346 -1.48 -7.71 11.82
N THR A 347 -0.30 -8.31 11.90
CA THR A 347 -0.06 -9.63 12.52
C THR A 347 -0.11 -9.66 14.05
N TYR A 348 -0.20 -8.49 14.70
CA TYR A 348 -0.36 -8.39 16.16
C TYR A 348 -1.83 -8.21 16.58
N GLY A 349 -2.74 -8.16 15.62
CA GLY A 349 -4.18 -8.16 15.83
C GLY A 349 -4.91 -7.07 15.07
N VAL A 350 -6.21 -7.24 14.96
CA VAL A 350 -7.12 -6.34 14.25
C VAL A 350 -8.30 -5.96 15.15
N VAL A 351 -8.58 -4.66 15.23
CA VAL A 351 -9.72 -4.10 15.94
C VAL A 351 -10.78 -3.65 14.94
N TYR A 352 -12.00 -4.16 15.05
CA TYR A 352 -13.14 -3.86 14.19
C TYR A 352 -14.14 -2.95 14.91
N ALA A 353 -14.12 -1.66 14.56
CA ALA A 353 -15.21 -0.74 14.90
C ALA A 353 -16.40 -0.93 13.93
N PRO A 354 -17.63 -0.56 14.33
CA PRO A 354 -18.82 -0.68 13.48
C PRO A 354 -18.62 -0.17 12.05
N GLY A 355 -19.01 -0.99 11.08
CA GLY A 355 -18.74 -0.75 9.66
C GLY A 355 -19.71 -1.44 8.69
N SER A 356 -19.64 -1.06 7.42
CA SER A 356 -20.53 -1.56 6.37
C SER A 356 -19.91 -2.75 5.63
N ALA A 357 -20.19 -2.90 4.33
CA ALA A 357 -19.73 -4.04 3.54
C ALA A 357 -18.20 -4.20 3.54
N GLY A 358 -17.43 -3.11 3.45
CA GLY A 358 -15.97 -3.17 3.45
C GLY A 358 -15.40 -3.76 4.75
N THR A 359 -15.83 -3.25 5.91
CA THR A 359 -15.38 -3.77 7.21
C THR A 359 -15.79 -5.22 7.43
N ILE A 360 -16.99 -5.61 6.97
CA ILE A 360 -17.41 -7.01 7.06
C ILE A 360 -16.54 -7.90 6.17
N GLN A 361 -16.22 -7.47 4.95
CA GLN A 361 -15.29 -8.18 4.08
C GLN A 361 -13.92 -8.34 4.77
N GLU A 362 -13.39 -7.29 5.39
CA GLU A 362 -12.13 -7.31 6.15
C GLU A 362 -12.15 -8.34 7.29
N VAL A 363 -13.26 -8.48 8.02
CA VAL A 363 -13.42 -9.52 9.05
C VAL A 363 -13.26 -10.94 8.48
N PHE A 364 -13.91 -11.24 7.35
CA PHE A 364 -13.84 -12.59 6.76
C PHE A 364 -12.49 -12.87 6.09
N MET A 365 -11.84 -11.85 5.54
CA MET A 365 -10.48 -11.99 4.99
C MET A 365 -9.49 -12.33 6.11
N ASP A 366 -9.54 -11.60 7.23
CA ASP A 366 -8.67 -11.86 8.38
C ASP A 366 -8.96 -13.23 9.03
N ALA A 367 -10.24 -13.58 9.20
CA ALA A 367 -10.61 -14.91 9.70
C ALA A 367 -10.05 -16.05 8.83
N ALA A 368 -10.02 -15.87 7.50
CA ALA A 368 -9.40 -16.83 6.60
C ALA A 368 -7.87 -16.88 6.76
N GLN A 369 -7.21 -15.73 6.90
CA GLN A 369 -5.77 -15.64 7.15
C GLN A 369 -5.39 -16.32 8.48
N ASN A 370 -6.17 -16.08 9.53
CA ASN A 370 -6.02 -16.70 10.85
C ASN A 370 -6.30 -18.21 10.84
N HIS A 371 -7.30 -18.67 10.09
CA HIS A 371 -7.59 -20.10 9.95
C HIS A 371 -6.43 -20.88 9.30
N TYR A 372 -5.78 -20.28 8.31
CA TYR A 372 -4.67 -20.89 7.58
C TYR A 372 -3.28 -20.51 8.12
N GLU A 373 -3.21 -19.64 9.14
CA GLU A 373 -1.96 -19.08 9.68
C GLU A 373 -1.04 -18.52 8.57
N THR A 374 -1.63 -17.86 7.57
CA THR A 374 -0.96 -17.43 6.32
C THR A 374 0.25 -16.53 6.60
N PHE A 375 0.17 -15.70 7.64
CA PHE A 375 1.21 -14.74 8.04
C PHE A 375 1.78 -15.06 9.43
N GLY A 376 1.84 -16.35 9.77
CA GLY A 376 2.26 -16.85 11.07
C GLY A 376 1.08 -17.15 11.99
N PRO A 377 1.34 -17.31 13.30
CA PRO A 377 0.31 -17.69 14.27
C PRO A 377 -0.90 -16.77 14.22
N ALA A 378 -2.09 -17.34 14.44
CA ALA A 378 -3.33 -16.58 14.49
C ALA A 378 -3.25 -15.40 15.46
N SER A 379 -3.81 -14.26 15.05
CA SER A 379 -3.73 -13.00 15.78
C SER A 379 -5.09 -12.52 16.31
N PRO A 380 -5.13 -11.69 17.36
CA PRO A 380 -6.37 -11.20 17.96
C PRO A 380 -7.32 -10.51 16.98
N MET A 381 -8.60 -10.88 17.03
CA MET A 381 -9.70 -10.20 16.36
C MET A 381 -10.64 -9.59 17.41
N VAL A 382 -10.60 -8.27 17.55
CA VAL A 382 -11.35 -7.54 18.58
C VAL A 382 -12.52 -6.76 17.98
N PHE A 383 -13.74 -7.08 18.38
CA PHE A 383 -14.96 -6.44 17.90
C PHE A 383 -15.44 -5.37 18.88
N LEU A 384 -15.26 -4.09 18.53
CA LEU A 384 -15.71 -2.94 19.32
C LEU A 384 -17.19 -2.65 19.06
N ASP A 385 -17.94 -2.29 20.11
CA ASP A 385 -19.41 -2.20 20.09
C ASP A 385 -20.05 -3.60 20.03
N ARG A 386 -20.16 -4.23 21.21
CA ARG A 386 -20.65 -5.61 21.31
C ARG A 386 -22.04 -5.74 20.71
N THR A 387 -22.96 -4.84 21.06
CA THR A 387 -24.34 -4.85 20.55
C THR A 387 -24.38 -4.74 19.04
N TYR A 388 -23.51 -3.93 18.43
CA TYR A 388 -23.41 -3.87 16.98
C TYR A 388 -23.08 -5.23 16.35
N TRP A 389 -22.03 -5.88 16.84
CA TRP A 389 -21.51 -7.11 16.24
C TRP A 389 -22.24 -8.39 16.63
N THR A 390 -23.03 -8.37 17.70
CA THR A 390 -23.83 -9.53 18.16
C THR A 390 -25.30 -9.45 17.81
N GLU A 391 -25.87 -8.25 17.67
CA GLU A 391 -27.31 -8.06 17.47
C GLU A 391 -27.66 -7.28 16.20
N THR A 392 -26.99 -6.14 15.97
CA THR A 392 -27.35 -5.26 14.83
C THR A 392 -26.89 -5.84 13.49
N LYS A 393 -25.64 -6.31 13.45
CA LYS A 393 -25.05 -7.06 12.35
C LYS A 393 -24.30 -8.24 12.97
N PRO A 394 -24.97 -9.40 13.16
CA PRO A 394 -24.49 -10.51 13.98
C PRO A 394 -23.37 -11.30 13.28
N VAL A 395 -22.25 -10.64 12.96
CA VAL A 395 -21.06 -11.27 12.39
C VAL A 395 -20.29 -12.01 13.47
N TYR A 396 -20.19 -11.46 14.69
CA TYR A 396 -19.41 -12.07 15.76
C TYR A 396 -19.90 -13.47 16.16
N PRO A 397 -21.22 -13.74 16.33
CA PRO A 397 -21.70 -15.10 16.61
C PRO A 397 -21.36 -16.12 15.50
N LEU A 398 -21.32 -15.66 14.25
CA LEU A 398 -20.86 -16.50 13.14
C LEU A 398 -19.34 -16.73 13.23
N MET A 399 -18.55 -15.71 13.58
CA MET A 399 -17.11 -15.86 13.79
C MET A 399 -16.80 -16.89 14.88
N GLU A 400 -17.49 -16.84 16.02
CA GLU A 400 -17.34 -17.84 17.09
C GLU A 400 -17.59 -19.26 16.58
N THR A 401 -18.60 -19.43 15.72
CA THR A 401 -18.92 -20.72 15.10
C THR A 401 -17.83 -21.18 14.12
N LEU A 402 -17.27 -20.26 13.33
CA LEU A 402 -16.21 -20.56 12.38
C LEU A 402 -14.85 -20.82 13.05
N ALA A 403 -14.64 -20.26 14.24
CA ALA A 403 -13.39 -20.39 14.97
C ALA A 403 -13.26 -21.69 15.77
N THR A 404 -14.39 -22.38 16.05
CA THR A 404 -14.41 -23.63 16.82
C THR A 404 -13.47 -24.68 16.22
N ASP A 405 -12.58 -25.25 17.03
CA ASP A 405 -11.56 -26.23 16.65
C ASP A 405 -10.54 -25.70 15.60
N THR A 406 -10.29 -24.38 15.59
CA THR A 406 -9.31 -23.73 14.70
C THR A 406 -8.26 -22.92 15.47
N PRO A 407 -7.13 -22.53 14.85
CA PRO A 407 -6.07 -21.79 15.53
C PRO A 407 -6.48 -20.46 16.16
N PHE A 408 -7.58 -19.85 15.71
CA PHE A 408 -8.01 -18.53 16.16
C PHE A 408 -9.21 -18.56 17.12
N GLU A 409 -9.58 -19.73 17.64
CA GLU A 409 -10.68 -19.89 18.61
C GLU A 409 -10.48 -18.96 19.83
N ASP A 410 -9.28 -18.96 20.40
CA ASP A 410 -8.91 -18.14 21.55
C ASP A 410 -8.50 -16.69 21.17
N CYS A 411 -8.57 -16.34 19.89
CA CYS A 411 -8.20 -15.02 19.37
C CYS A 411 -9.41 -14.09 19.17
N LEU A 412 -10.63 -14.53 19.50
CA LEU A 412 -11.84 -13.72 19.32
C LEU A 412 -12.29 -13.03 20.62
N THR A 413 -12.64 -11.74 20.53
CA THR A 413 -13.35 -11.07 21.62
C THR A 413 -14.25 -9.94 21.13
N ALA A 414 -15.40 -9.76 21.77
CA ALA A 414 -16.30 -8.62 21.55
C ALA A 414 -16.47 -7.81 22.85
N THR A 415 -16.07 -6.55 22.84
CA THR A 415 -16.03 -5.70 24.04
C THR A 415 -16.30 -4.23 23.74
N ASP A 416 -16.80 -3.52 24.74
CA ASP A 416 -16.96 -2.07 24.75
C ASP A 416 -15.86 -1.35 25.53
N ASP A 417 -15.05 -2.11 26.26
CA ASP A 417 -14.06 -1.60 27.19
C ASP A 417 -12.69 -1.44 26.55
N VAL A 418 -12.12 -0.25 26.71
CA VAL A 418 -10.83 0.11 26.11
C VAL A 418 -9.68 -0.65 26.75
N GLU A 419 -9.71 -0.92 28.06
CA GLU A 419 -8.66 -1.69 28.72
C GLU A 419 -8.66 -3.13 28.21
N ALA A 420 -9.83 -3.78 28.20
CA ALA A 420 -9.98 -5.15 27.73
C ALA A 420 -9.48 -5.32 26.29
N THR A 421 -9.77 -4.38 25.38
CA THR A 421 -9.23 -4.39 24.02
C THR A 421 -7.71 -4.34 23.99
N VAL A 422 -7.12 -3.42 24.77
CA VAL A 422 -5.67 -3.20 24.76
C VAL A 422 -4.94 -4.38 25.40
N SER A 423 -5.38 -4.83 26.58
CA SER A 423 -4.78 -5.97 27.27
C SER A 423 -4.83 -7.25 26.44
N PHE A 424 -5.93 -7.51 25.73
CA PHE A 424 -6.03 -8.70 24.88
C PHE A 424 -4.99 -8.72 23.75
N ILE A 425 -4.68 -7.55 23.18
CA ILE A 425 -3.66 -7.41 22.14
C ILE A 425 -2.24 -7.45 22.76
N GLU A 426 -2.02 -6.79 23.89
CA GLU A 426 -0.73 -6.81 24.60
C GLU A 426 -0.34 -8.23 25.06
N ASP A 427 -1.30 -8.99 25.61
CA ASP A 427 -1.08 -10.36 26.06
C ASP A 427 -0.64 -11.25 24.88
N HIS A 428 -1.28 -11.11 23.72
CA HIS A 428 -0.86 -11.79 22.51
C HIS A 428 0.53 -11.34 22.06
N ALA A 429 0.77 -10.03 21.95
CA ALA A 429 2.04 -9.45 21.50
C ALA A 429 3.23 -9.90 22.36
N ALA A 430 3.03 -10.09 23.67
CA ALA A 430 4.06 -10.60 24.59
C ALA A 430 4.40 -12.08 24.38
N THR A 431 3.48 -12.86 23.80
CA THR A 431 3.63 -14.31 23.58
C THR A 431 3.96 -14.69 22.14
N ARG A 432 3.78 -13.76 21.19
CA ARG A 432 4.12 -13.97 19.78
C ARG A 432 5.64 -14.09 19.65
N GLU A 433 6.11 -15.28 19.29
CA GLU A 433 7.51 -15.47 18.90
C GLU A 433 7.75 -14.71 17.59
N ALA A 434 8.83 -13.92 17.55
CA ALA A 434 9.21 -13.09 16.40
C ALA A 434 9.62 -13.94 15.19
#